data_AF-A0A075H0F9-F1
#
_entry.id   AF-A0A075H0F9-F1
#
_cell.length_a   1.000
_cell.length_b   1.000
_cell.length_c   1.000
_cell.angle_alpha   90.00
_cell.angle_beta   90.00
_cell.angle_gamma   90.00
#
_symmetry.space_group_name_H-M   'P 1'
#
loop_
_entity.id
_entity.type
_entity.pdbx_description
1 polymer ?
#
loop_
_entity_poly.entity_id
_entity_poly.type
_entity_poly.pdbx_seq_one_letter_code
_entity_poly.pdbx_strand_id
1 'polypeptide(L)'
;MKPRVRQIAMERMQILIDNAITNAKSDPELSQRQAFLARRISTRHKIRMPYHLRLVFCKKCKSFIAPGINSRIRLGRASVKSIRISCNLCGHTYRKIIPQ
;
A
#
# COMPACT_ATOMS: atom_id res chain seq x y z
N MET A 1 3.32 20.01 14.24
CA MET A 1 4.40 19.70 13.26
C MET A 1 4.39 20.76 12.19
N LYS A 2 5.54 21.37 11.88
CA LYS A 2 5.62 22.43 10.86
C LYS A 2 5.11 21.88 9.51
N PRO A 3 4.26 22.61 8.75
CA PRO A 3 3.63 22.09 7.53
C PRO A 3 4.65 21.61 6.50
N ARG A 4 5.80 22.29 6.38
CA ARG A 4 6.91 21.93 5.48
C ARG A 4 7.50 20.54 5.76
N VAL A 5 7.63 20.15 7.03
CA VAL A 5 8.14 18.82 7.41
C VAL A 5 7.15 17.72 7.00
N ARG A 6 5.85 18.02 7.06
CA ARG A 6 4.80 17.08 6.66
C ARG A 6 4.82 16.83 5.16
N GLN A 7 5.00 17.89 4.38
CA GLN A 7 5.09 17.80 2.93
C GLN A 7 6.30 16.96 2.50
N ILE A 8 7.49 17.25 3.03
CA ILE A 8 8.71 16.47 2.73
C ILE A 8 8.54 15.00 3.14
N ALA A 9 7.93 14.73 4.29
CA ALA A 9 7.68 13.36 4.73
C ALA A 9 6.69 12.64 3.80
N MET A 10 5.68 13.32 3.28
CA MET A 10 4.74 12.76 2.30
C MET A 10 5.43 12.45 0.96
N GLU A 11 6.21 13.38 0.44
CA GLU A 11 7.01 13.18 -0.78
C GLU A 11 7.98 12.00 -0.63
N ARG A 12 8.69 11.91 0.48
CA ARG A 12 9.59 10.78 0.76
C ARG A 12 8.85 9.44 0.83
N MET A 13 7.68 9.40 1.46
CA MET A 13 6.86 8.18 1.50
C MET A 13 6.40 7.77 0.10
N GLN A 14 6.03 8.74 -0.74
CA GLN A 14 5.61 8.51 -2.12
C GLN A 14 6.75 7.87 -2.92
N ILE A 15 7.93 8.50 -2.93
CA ILE A 15 9.12 8.02 -3.65
C ILE A 15 9.51 6.61 -3.20
N LEU A 16 9.50 6.34 -1.89
CA LEU A 16 9.84 5.01 -1.37
C LEU A 16 8.86 3.93 -1.81
N ILE A 17 7.57 4.23 -1.88
CA ILE A 17 6.56 3.27 -2.31
C ILE A 17 6.62 3.07 -3.83
N ASP A 18 6.83 4.13 -4.60
CA ASP A 18 6.96 4.02 -6.05
C ASP A 18 8.18 3.18 -6.43
N ASN A 19 9.32 3.40 -5.76
CA ASN A 19 10.50 2.54 -5.89
C ASN A 19 10.20 1.09 -5.48
N ALA A 20 9.45 0.88 -4.40
CA ALA A 20 9.07 -0.47 -3.97
C ALA A 20 8.19 -1.16 -5.02
N ILE A 21 7.30 -0.44 -5.69
CA ILE A 21 6.45 -1.01 -6.76
C ILE A 21 7.31 -1.40 -7.97
N THR A 22 8.23 -0.54 -8.40
CA THR A 22 9.13 -0.81 -9.53
C THR A 22 10.03 -2.01 -9.25
N ASN A 23 10.57 -2.10 -8.03
CA ASN A 23 11.45 -3.18 -7.62
C ASN A 23 10.71 -4.48 -7.26
N ALA A 24 9.37 -4.48 -7.16
CA ALA A 24 8.63 -5.64 -6.70
C ALA A 24 8.79 -6.89 -7.59
N LYS A 25 9.13 -6.72 -8.87
CA LYS A 25 9.40 -7.82 -9.80
C LYS A 25 10.84 -8.31 -9.76
N SER A 26 11.80 -7.38 -9.63
CA SER A 26 13.24 -7.68 -9.67
C SER A 26 13.76 -8.13 -8.32
N ASP A 27 13.37 -7.44 -7.24
CA ASP A 27 13.82 -7.71 -5.88
C ASP A 27 12.66 -7.54 -4.87
N PRO A 28 11.95 -8.64 -4.57
CA PRO A 28 10.88 -8.67 -3.58
C PRO A 28 11.34 -8.28 -2.16
N GLU A 29 12.60 -8.55 -1.79
CA GLU A 29 13.10 -8.25 -0.46
C GLU A 29 13.37 -6.75 -0.29
N LEU A 30 14.04 -6.14 -1.27
CA LEU A 30 14.28 -4.71 -1.31
C LEU A 30 12.97 -3.92 -1.31
N SER A 31 12.00 -4.31 -2.14
CA SER A 31 10.69 -3.66 -2.19
C SER A 31 9.98 -3.72 -0.83
N GLN A 32 10.05 -4.86 -0.14
CA GLN A 32 9.46 -5.02 1.18
C GLN A 32 10.14 -4.12 2.23
N ARG A 33 11.47 -3.98 2.18
CA ARG A 33 12.24 -3.07 3.04
C ARG A 33 11.90 -1.60 2.78
N GLN A 34 11.84 -1.18 1.52
CA GLN A 34 11.49 0.19 1.12
C GLN A 34 10.08 0.58 1.58
N ALA A 35 9.10 -0.30 1.38
CA ALA A 35 7.74 -0.09 1.85
C ALA A 35 7.65 -0.02 3.40
N PHE A 36 8.44 -0.85 4.10
CA PHE A 36 8.52 -0.79 5.56
C PHE A 36 9.09 0.55 6.05
N LEU A 37 10.12 1.10 5.38
CA LEU A 37 10.66 2.42 5.67
C LEU A 37 9.59 3.52 5.49
N ALA A 38 8.83 3.49 4.40
CA ALA A 38 7.73 4.44 4.18
C ALA A 38 6.70 4.39 5.32
N ARG A 39 6.37 3.19 5.80
CA ARG A 39 5.49 2.99 6.95
C ARG A 39 6.08 3.53 8.25
N ARG A 40 7.37 3.32 8.51
CA ARG A 40 8.05 3.87 9.68
C ARG A 40 8.00 5.40 9.67
N ILE A 41 8.21 6.04 8.53
CA ILE A 41 8.10 7.50 8.37
C ILE A 41 6.68 7.97 8.74
N SER A 42 5.64 7.31 8.20
CA SER A 42 4.25 7.61 8.55
C SER A 42 4.00 7.55 10.05
N THR A 43 4.44 6.47 10.72
CA THR A 43 4.25 6.30 12.17
C THR A 43 5.03 7.31 13.00
N ARG A 44 6.30 7.59 12.62
CA ARG A 44 7.17 8.53 13.31
C ARG A 44 6.60 9.95 13.29
N HIS A 45 6.11 10.38 12.13
CA HIS A 45 5.54 11.72 11.96
C HIS A 45 4.03 11.78 12.24
N LYS A 46 3.41 10.66 12.66
CA LYS A 46 1.97 10.52 12.88
C LYS A 46 1.14 11.01 11.67
N ILE A 47 1.65 10.79 10.46
CA ILE A 47 1.00 11.19 9.21
C ILE A 47 0.12 10.05 8.74
N ARG A 48 -1.17 10.31 8.54
CA ARG A 48 -2.08 9.38 7.89
C ARG A 48 -1.66 9.24 6.42
N MET A 49 -1.19 8.05 6.03
CA MET A 49 -0.86 7.77 4.63
C MET A 49 -2.07 8.04 3.74
N PRO A 50 -1.89 8.71 2.59
CA PRO A 50 -2.95 8.88 1.61
C PRO A 50 -3.45 7.53 1.08
N TYR A 51 -4.63 7.54 0.47
CA TYR A 51 -5.36 6.30 0.17
C TYR A 51 -4.60 5.37 -0.77
N HIS A 52 -3.98 5.90 -1.83
CA HIS A 52 -3.20 5.14 -2.81
C HIS A 52 -1.99 4.45 -2.17
N LEU A 53 -1.22 5.15 -1.34
CA LEU A 53 -0.10 4.56 -0.59
C LEU A 53 -0.55 3.52 0.43
N ARG A 54 -1.78 3.58 0.92
CA ARG A 54 -2.32 2.60 1.86
C ARG A 54 -2.83 1.33 1.19
N LEU A 55 -3.09 1.36 -0.12
CA LEU A 55 -3.62 0.21 -0.86
C LEU A 55 -2.58 -0.89 -1.05
N VAL A 56 -1.30 -0.52 -1.15
CA VAL A 56 -0.17 -1.44 -1.33
C VAL A 56 0.24 -2.18 -0.06
N PHE A 57 -0.53 -2.08 1.03
CA PHE A 57 -0.27 -2.78 2.28
C PHE A 57 -1.44 -3.69 2.66
N CYS A 58 -1.11 -4.92 3.05
CA CYS A 58 -2.07 -5.83 3.63
C CYS A 58 -2.67 -5.27 4.93
N LYS A 59 -3.99 -5.40 5.11
CA LYS A 59 -4.66 -5.01 6.35
C LYS A 59 -4.42 -5.97 7.51
N LYS A 60 -4.11 -7.25 7.20
CA LYS A 60 -3.82 -8.29 8.20
C LYS A 60 -2.31 -8.37 8.51
N CYS A 61 -1.52 -8.92 7.58
CA CYS A 61 -0.10 -9.18 7.81
C CYS A 61 0.79 -7.93 7.73
N LYS A 62 0.25 -6.77 7.33
CA LYS A 62 0.99 -5.49 7.25
C LYS A 62 2.14 -5.47 6.22
N SER A 63 2.40 -6.58 5.52
CA SER A 63 3.37 -6.71 4.43
C SER A 63 3.01 -5.83 3.23
N PHE A 64 4.03 -5.54 2.43
CA PHE A 64 3.88 -4.86 1.16
C PHE A 64 3.29 -5.83 0.15
N ILE A 65 2.27 -5.36 -0.56
CA ILE A 65 1.63 -6.12 -1.61
C ILE A 65 1.57 -5.26 -2.86
N ALA A 66 2.45 -5.57 -3.81
CA ALA A 66 2.40 -4.97 -5.13
C ALA A 66 1.16 -5.48 -5.91
N PRO A 67 0.38 -4.58 -6.53
CA PRO A 67 -0.69 -4.92 -7.48
C PRO A 67 -0.17 -5.86 -8.57
N GLY A 68 -0.85 -6.99 -8.79
CA GLY A 68 -0.55 -7.91 -9.90
C GLY A 68 0.60 -8.89 -9.69
N ILE A 69 1.39 -8.75 -8.61
CA ILE A 69 2.47 -9.67 -8.26
C ILE A 69 2.05 -10.48 -7.03
N ASN A 70 2.01 -9.82 -5.86
CA ASN A 70 1.72 -10.47 -4.59
C ASN A 70 0.26 -10.23 -4.13
N SER A 71 -0.52 -9.46 -4.89
CA SER A 71 -1.96 -9.25 -4.65
C SER A 71 -2.77 -9.66 -5.85
N ARG A 72 -3.95 -10.21 -5.55
CA ARG A 72 -5.00 -10.43 -6.53
C ARG A 72 -6.12 -9.43 -6.34
N ILE A 73 -6.30 -8.55 -7.31
CA ILE A 73 -7.35 -7.53 -7.32
C ILE A 73 -8.44 -7.98 -8.28
N ARG A 74 -9.69 -8.07 -7.80
CA ARG A 74 -10.86 -8.43 -8.61
C ARG A 74 -11.97 -7.41 -8.44
N LEU A 75 -12.63 -7.09 -9.54
CA LEU A 75 -13.88 -6.33 -9.52
C LEU A 75 -15.05 -7.30 -9.32
N GLY A 76 -15.82 -7.09 -8.26
CA GLY A 76 -17.04 -7.84 -7.98
C GLY A 76 -18.16 -7.42 -8.92
N ARG A 77 -18.91 -8.40 -9.43
CA ARG A 77 -20.05 -8.21 -10.36
C ARG A 77 -21.41 -8.05 -9.66
N ALA A 78 -21.44 -7.95 -8.33
CA ALA A 78 -22.69 -7.77 -7.59
C ALA A 78 -23.25 -6.35 -7.77
N SER A 79 -24.53 -6.15 -7.39
CA SER A 79 -25.23 -4.85 -7.42
C SER A 79 -24.41 -3.71 -6.81
N VAL A 80 -23.70 -3.99 -5.71
CA VAL A 80 -22.70 -3.09 -5.14
C VAL A 80 -21.32 -3.37 -5.73
N LYS A 81 -20.90 -2.50 -6.66
CA LYS A 81 -19.55 -2.51 -7.23
C LYS A 81 -18.52 -2.46 -6.11
N SER A 82 -17.66 -3.47 -6.07
CA SER A 82 -16.64 -3.56 -5.03
C SER A 82 -15.35 -4.17 -5.54
N ILE A 83 -14.24 -3.69 -5.02
CA ILE A 83 -12.90 -4.18 -5.26
C ILE A 83 -12.57 -5.19 -4.17
N ARG A 84 -12.30 -6.42 -4.56
CA ARG A 84 -11.78 -7.47 -3.68
C ARG A 84 -10.26 -7.53 -3.86
N ILE A 85 -9.51 -7.25 -2.80
CA ILE A 85 -8.06 -7.33 -2.79
C ILE A 85 -7.66 -8.50 -1.89
N SER A 86 -7.00 -9.49 -2.49
CA SER A 86 -6.54 -10.69 -1.81
C SER A 86 -5.03 -10.65 -1.71
N CYS A 87 -4.49 -10.89 -0.51
CA CYS A 87 -3.07 -10.99 -0.27
C CYS A 87 -2.60 -12.43 -0.53
N ASN A 88 -1.67 -12.64 -1.46
CA ASN A 88 -1.14 -13.98 -1.74
C ASN A 88 -0.16 -14.47 -0.68
N LEU A 89 0.33 -13.59 0.21
CA LEU A 89 1.26 -13.96 1.29
C LEU A 89 0.55 -14.56 2.52
N CYS A 90 -0.62 -14.04 2.90
CA CYS A 90 -1.34 -14.48 4.10
C CYS A 90 -2.77 -14.98 3.83
N GLY A 91 -3.21 -15.01 2.57
CA GLY A 91 -4.55 -15.41 2.15
C GLY A 91 -5.67 -14.42 2.54
N HIS A 92 -5.38 -13.36 3.30
CA HIS A 92 -6.41 -12.43 3.73
C HIS A 92 -6.97 -11.62 2.56
N THR A 93 -8.29 -11.53 2.51
CA THR A 93 -9.02 -10.83 1.48
C THR A 93 -9.86 -9.73 2.10
N TYR A 94 -9.75 -8.51 1.60
CA TYR A 94 -10.56 -7.38 2.03
C TYR A 94 -11.35 -6.79 0.87
N ARG A 95 -12.53 -6.25 1.18
CA ARG A 95 -13.46 -5.64 0.24
C ARG A 95 -13.44 -4.12 0.40
N LYS A 96 -13.41 -3.41 -0.73
CA LYS A 96 -13.64 -1.97 -0.80
C LYS A 96 -14.85 -1.71 -1.69
N ILE A 97 -15.84 -1.01 -1.15
CA ILE A 97 -17.02 -0.60 -1.89
C ILE A 97 -16.62 0.61 -2.72
N ILE A 98 -16.98 0.61 -4.01
CA ILE A 98 -16.88 1.79 -4.85
C ILE A 98 -18.26 2.46 -4.73
N PRO A 99 -18.36 3.62 -4.06
CA PRO A 99 -19.60 4.40 -4.10
C PRO A 99 -19.86 4.79 -5.57
N GLN A 100 -21.10 4.59 -6.03
CA GLN A 100 -21.55 5.08 -7.32
C GLN A 100 -21.79 6.58 -7.25
#